data_AF-A0A6M3L8R9-F1
#
_entry.id   AF-A0A6M3L8R9-F1
#
_cell.length_a   1.000
_cell.length_b   1.000
_cell.length_c   1.000
_cell.angle_alpha   90.00
_cell.angle_beta   90.00
_cell.angle_gamma   90.00
#
_symmetry.space_group_name_H-M   'P 1'
#
loop_
_entity.id
_entity.type
_entity.pdbx_description
1 polymer ?
#
loop_
_entity_poly.entity_id
_entity_poly.type
_entity_poly.pdbx_seq_one_letter_code
_entity_poly.pdbx_strand_id
1 'polypeptide(L)'
;MAKLNIPRKPIYTHEGGKAKHINPTQQLKRSVMSCMLWEKQFYEDGQAVADRISSLVPKIAPEKVAEIAIEAREKMKLRHVPLLIVREMARIDSHKGHVSDTLSKVIQRADELAEFLAIYWST
;
A
#
# COMPACT_ATOMS: atom_id res chain seq x y z
N MET A 1 15.85 -3.81 -35.43
CA MET A 1 16.54 -2.77 -34.65
C MET A 1 16.95 -3.35 -33.30
N ALA A 2 18.25 -3.44 -33.00
CA ALA A 2 18.73 -3.93 -31.71
C ALA A 2 18.60 -2.82 -30.64
N LYS A 3 17.90 -3.11 -29.53
CA LYS A 3 17.81 -2.21 -28.37
C LYS A 3 19.14 -2.25 -27.61
N LEU A 4 19.81 -1.11 -27.44
CA LEU A 4 21.01 -1.02 -26.59
C LEU A 4 20.65 -1.28 -25.11
N ASN A 5 21.43 -2.14 -24.45
CA ASN A 5 21.29 -2.43 -23.03
C ASN A 5 21.92 -1.30 -22.19
N ILE A 6 21.10 -0.31 -21.81
CA ILE A 6 21.55 0.82 -21.00
C ILE A 6 21.45 0.44 -19.51
N PRO A 7 22.55 0.49 -18.73
CA PRO A 7 22.51 0.16 -17.32
C PRO A 7 21.65 1.17 -16.54
N ARG A 8 20.80 0.67 -15.63
CA ARG A 8 19.95 1.53 -14.78
C ARG A 8 20.80 2.29 -13.77
N LYS A 9 20.49 3.58 -13.56
CA LYS A 9 21.16 4.45 -12.58
C LYS A 9 21.09 3.82 -11.18
N PRO A 10 22.21 3.76 -10.43
CA PRO A 10 22.20 3.23 -9.07
C PRO A 10 21.36 4.13 -8.15
N ILE A 11 20.65 3.49 -7.22
CA ILE A 11 19.94 4.15 -6.13
C ILE A 11 20.63 3.81 -4.82
N TYR A 12 20.50 4.69 -3.83
CA TYR A 12 21.16 4.56 -2.54
C TYR A 12 20.14 4.60 -1.41
N THR A 13 20.45 3.94 -0.30
CA THR A 13 19.69 4.06 0.96
C THR A 13 19.99 5.40 1.62
N HIS A 14 19.24 5.73 2.68
CA HIS A 14 19.47 6.95 3.47
C HIS A 14 20.91 7.03 3.99
N GLU A 15 21.46 5.90 4.46
CA GLU A 15 22.86 5.76 4.92
C GLU A 15 23.89 5.57 3.79
N GLY A 16 23.54 5.87 2.53
CA GLY A 16 24.49 5.85 1.41
C GLY A 16 24.87 4.46 0.86
N GLY A 17 24.25 3.39 1.34
CA GLY A 17 24.46 2.03 0.82
C GLY A 17 23.77 1.82 -0.54
N LYS A 18 24.34 0.99 -1.42
CA LYS A 18 23.73 0.71 -2.74
C LYS A 18 22.41 -0.06 -2.59
N ALA A 19 21.31 0.52 -3.06
CA ALA A 19 19.99 -0.08 -3.04
C ALA A 19 19.65 -0.80 -4.35
N LYS A 20 18.72 -1.76 -4.27
CA LYS A 20 18.19 -2.48 -5.44
C LYS A 20 16.85 -1.88 -5.86
N HIS A 21 16.66 -1.72 -7.17
CA HIS A 21 15.37 -1.34 -7.76
C HIS A 21 14.38 -2.49 -7.57
N ILE A 22 13.32 -2.23 -6.81
CA ILE A 22 12.20 -3.16 -6.60
C ILE A 22 10.95 -2.64 -7.33
N ASN A 23 10.10 -3.56 -7.78
CA ASN A 23 8.89 -3.18 -8.52
C ASN A 23 7.85 -2.50 -7.59
N PRO A 24 6.89 -1.72 -8.12
CA PRO A 24 5.90 -1.03 -7.29
C PRO A 24 5.11 -1.95 -6.35
N THR A 25 4.76 -3.16 -6.79
CA THR A 25 4.06 -4.16 -5.97
C THR A 25 4.88 -4.60 -4.76
N GLN A 26 6.18 -4.85 -4.94
CA GLN A 26 7.12 -5.20 -3.87
C GLN A 26 7.36 -4.02 -2.94
N GLN A 27 7.40 -2.79 -3.48
CA GLN A 27 7.47 -1.58 -2.65
C GLN A 27 6.24 -1.48 -1.74
N LEU A 28 5.05 -1.62 -2.31
CA LEU A 28 3.79 -1.56 -1.56
C LEU A 28 3.75 -2.66 -0.50
N LYS A 29 4.01 -3.92 -0.88
CA LYS A 29 4.02 -5.04 0.07
C LYS A 29 5.04 -4.85 1.19
N ARG A 30 6.25 -4.37 0.87
CA ARG A 30 7.27 -4.11 1.89
C ARG A 30 6.78 -3.04 2.86
N SER A 31 6.30 -1.90 2.36
CA SER A 31 5.79 -0.82 3.20
C SER A 31 4.62 -1.27 4.06
N VAL A 32 3.62 -1.93 3.48
CA VAL A 32 2.42 -2.37 4.20
C VAL A 32 2.75 -3.38 5.31
N MET A 33 3.56 -4.39 5.03
CA MET A 33 3.82 -5.47 6.00
C MET A 33 4.86 -5.10 7.06
N SER A 34 5.72 -4.11 6.80
CA SER A 34 6.69 -3.62 7.78
C SER A 34 6.19 -2.43 8.60
N CYS A 35 4.98 -1.94 8.35
CA CYS A 35 4.45 -0.77 9.03
C CYS A 35 3.65 -1.12 10.28
N MET A 36 4.03 -0.48 11.38
CA MET A 36 3.11 -0.19 12.48
C MET A 36 2.55 1.20 12.22
N LEU A 37 1.50 1.28 11.41
CA LEU A 37 0.86 2.55 11.07
C LEU A 37 0.49 3.29 12.37
N TRP A 38 0.78 4.59 12.44
CA TRP A 38 0.52 5.49 13.59
C TRP A 38 1.45 5.37 14.79
N GLU A 39 2.49 4.54 14.72
CA GLU A 39 3.63 4.62 15.64
C GLU A 39 4.80 5.37 14.97
N LYS A 40 5.56 6.15 15.75
CA LYS A 40 6.84 6.70 15.29
C LYS A 40 7.80 5.52 15.06
N GLN A 41 7.96 5.06 13.83
CA GLN A 41 9.05 4.16 13.49
C GLN A 41 10.37 4.95 13.43
N PHE A 42 11.46 4.32 13.85
CA PHE A 42 12.80 4.91 13.91
C PHE A 42 13.30 5.50 12.56
N TYR A 43 12.67 5.15 11.43
CA TYR A 43 13.06 5.56 10.08
C TYR A 43 11.97 6.30 9.28
N GLU A 44 10.70 6.21 9.65
CA GLU A 44 9.57 6.79 8.90
C GLU A 44 8.41 7.19 9.82
N ASP A 45 7.82 8.36 9.58
CA ASP A 45 6.58 8.78 10.23
C ASP A 45 5.37 8.11 9.58
N GLY A 46 4.29 7.88 10.33
CA GLY A 46 3.07 7.24 9.85
C GLY A 46 2.42 7.97 8.65
N GLN A 47 2.57 9.29 8.59
CA GLN A 47 2.16 10.11 7.44
C GLN A 47 2.94 9.75 6.17
N ALA A 48 4.26 9.55 6.28
CA ALA A 48 5.11 9.22 5.14
C ALA A 48 4.76 7.85 4.53
N VAL A 49 4.28 6.92 5.35
CA VAL A 49 3.80 5.61 4.91
C VAL A 49 2.48 5.73 4.16
N ALA A 50 1.53 6.51 4.70
CA ALA A 50 0.23 6.73 4.06
C ALA A 50 0.39 7.38 2.68
N ASP A 51 1.22 8.42 2.58
CA ASP A 51 1.53 9.11 1.33
C ASP A 51 2.18 8.15 0.31
N ARG A 52 3.09 7.29 0.78
CA ARG A 52 3.72 6.27 -0.06
C ARG A 52 2.71 5.28 -0.59
N ILE A 53 1.82 4.75 0.26
CA ILE A 53 0.76 3.82 -0.15
C ILE A 53 -0.11 4.48 -1.22
N SER A 54 -0.58 5.72 -0.98
CA SER A 54 -1.38 6.48 -1.96
C SER A 54 -0.64 6.66 -3.29
N SER A 55 0.67 6.93 -3.26
CA SER A 55 1.47 7.09 -4.48
C SER A 55 1.75 5.80 -5.27
N LEU A 56 1.63 4.63 -4.62
CA LEU A 56 1.96 3.32 -5.19
C LEU A 56 0.73 2.59 -5.71
N VAL A 57 -0.40 2.70 -5.02
CA VAL A 57 -1.65 2.01 -5.39
C VAL A 57 -2.04 2.25 -6.85
N PRO A 58 -2.04 3.48 -7.40
CA PRO A 58 -2.38 3.73 -8.81
C PRO A 58 -1.43 3.09 -9.84
N LYS A 59 -0.25 2.62 -9.42
CA LYS A 59 0.79 2.06 -10.31
C LYS A 59 0.73 0.54 -10.39
N ILE A 60 -0.19 -0.10 -9.67
CA ILE A 60 -0.26 -1.55 -9.50
C ILE A 60 -1.63 -2.02 -9.99
N ALA A 61 -1.67 -3.21 -10.61
CA ALA A 61 -2.92 -3.81 -11.05
C ALA A 61 -3.91 -4.00 -9.87
N PRO A 62 -5.22 -3.72 -10.06
CA PRO A 62 -6.22 -3.76 -9.00
C PRO A 62 -6.21 -5.06 -8.18
N GLU A 63 -6.07 -6.20 -8.85
CA GLU A 63 -6.08 -7.54 -8.26
C GLU A 63 -4.91 -7.72 -7.29
N LYS A 64 -3.75 -7.17 -7.63
CA LYS A 64 -2.55 -7.25 -6.78
C LYS A 64 -2.66 -6.33 -5.57
N VAL A 65 -3.29 -5.16 -5.72
CA VAL A 65 -3.56 -4.29 -4.57
C VAL A 65 -4.56 -4.96 -3.62
N ALA A 66 -5.62 -5.58 -4.15
CA ALA A 66 -6.60 -6.34 -3.38
C ALA A 66 -5.96 -7.51 -2.61
N GLU A 67 -5.13 -8.32 -3.29
CA GLU A 67 -4.38 -9.42 -2.66
C GLU A 67 -3.54 -8.92 -1.48
N ILE A 68 -2.85 -7.78 -1.62
CA ILE A 68 -2.02 -7.20 -0.56
C ILE A 68 -2.88 -6.73 0.62
N ALA A 69 -4.02 -6.08 0.37
CA ALA A 69 -4.93 -5.63 1.43
C ALA A 69 -5.49 -6.82 2.23
N ILE A 70 -5.92 -7.87 1.53
CA ILE A 70 -6.42 -9.11 2.15
C ILE A 70 -5.31 -9.81 2.93
N GLU A 71 -4.10 -9.94 2.37
CA GLU A 71 -2.96 -10.55 3.06
C GLU A 71 -2.59 -9.78 4.33
N ALA A 72 -2.57 -8.45 4.27
CA ALA A 72 -2.29 -7.58 5.40
C ALA A 72 -3.34 -7.76 6.51
N ARG A 73 -4.60 -7.97 6.14
CA ARG A 73 -5.67 -8.24 7.11
C ARG A 73 -5.61 -9.67 7.67
N GLU A 74 -5.62 -10.66 6.80
CA GLU A 74 -5.85 -12.06 7.19
C GLU A 74 -4.61 -12.70 7.81
N LYS A 75 -3.42 -12.41 7.29
CA LYS A 75 -2.17 -13.03 7.77
C LYS A 75 -1.44 -12.16 8.78
N MET A 76 -1.28 -10.87 8.47
CA MET A 76 -0.54 -9.95 9.34
C MET A 76 -1.40 -9.33 10.44
N LYS A 77 -2.73 -9.48 10.38
CA LYS A 77 -3.69 -8.97 11.37
C LYS A 77 -3.59 -7.45 11.59
N LEU A 78 -3.21 -6.71 10.55
CA LEU A 78 -3.16 -5.25 10.57
C LEU A 78 -4.57 -4.68 10.54
N ARG A 79 -4.84 -3.66 11.37
CA ARG A 79 -6.18 -3.05 11.47
C ARG A 79 -6.39 -1.93 10.45
N HIS A 80 -5.57 -0.88 10.52
CA HIS A 80 -5.79 0.37 9.78
C HIS A 80 -5.25 0.34 8.36
N VAL A 81 -4.11 -0.31 8.13
CA VAL A 81 -3.43 -0.31 6.82
C VAL A 81 -4.29 -0.91 5.71
N PRO A 82 -4.94 -2.07 5.92
CA PRO A 82 -5.84 -2.63 4.91
C PRO A 82 -6.99 -1.68 4.55
N LEU A 83 -7.56 -0.97 5.53
CA LEU A 83 -8.63 0.00 5.31
C LEU A 83 -8.15 1.18 4.45
N LEU A 84 -6.95 1.70 4.73
CA LEU A 84 -6.33 2.74 3.92
C LEU A 84 -6.10 2.30 2.47
N ILE A 85 -5.60 1.08 2.25
CA ILE A 85 -5.39 0.55 0.88
C ILE A 85 -6.72 0.50 0.12
N VAL A 86 -7.77 -0.03 0.73
CA VAL A 86 -9.09 -0.13 0.10
C VAL A 86 -9.68 1.26 -0.17
N ARG A 87 -9.42 2.25 0.69
CA ARG A 87 -9.79 3.65 0.47
C ARG A 87 -9.07 4.24 -0.74
N GLU A 88 -7.77 3.99 -0.90
CA GLU A 88 -7.04 4.41 -2.11
C GLU A 88 -7.60 3.75 -3.37
N MET A 89 -7.93 2.45 -3.30
CA MET A 89 -8.57 1.75 -4.41
C MET A 89 -9.92 2.38 -4.77
N ALA A 90 -10.73 2.79 -3.79
CA ALA A 90 -12.04 3.39 -4.03
C ALA A 90 -11.99 4.73 -4.80
N ARG A 91 -10.84 5.43 -4.78
CA ARG A 91 -10.63 6.70 -5.49
C ARG A 91 -10.20 6.52 -6.95
N ILE A 92 -9.93 5.30 -7.40
CA ILE A 92 -9.38 5.01 -8.73
C ILE A 92 -10.41 4.20 -9.53
N ASP A 93 -10.86 4.74 -10.67
CA ASP A 93 -11.94 4.12 -11.46
C ASP A 93 -11.64 2.69 -11.89
N SER A 94 -10.41 2.40 -12.31
CA SER A 94 -10.00 1.04 -12.70
C SER A 94 -9.98 0.04 -11.54
N HIS A 95 -9.99 0.50 -10.29
CA HIS A 95 -9.93 -0.35 -9.11
C HIS A 95 -11.32 -0.63 -8.52
N LYS A 96 -12.32 0.22 -8.80
CA LYS A 96 -13.66 0.15 -8.20
C LYS A 96 -14.31 -1.22 -8.30
N GLY A 97 -14.09 -1.95 -9.40
CA GLY A 97 -14.61 -3.32 -9.59
C GLY A 97 -14.15 -4.33 -8.53
N HIS A 98 -13.02 -4.10 -7.86
CA HIS A 98 -12.49 -4.98 -6.82
C HIS A 98 -12.75 -4.48 -5.40
N VAL A 99 -13.22 -3.24 -5.22
CA VAL A 99 -13.33 -2.59 -3.91
C VAL A 99 -14.34 -3.31 -3.02
N SER A 100 -15.52 -3.64 -3.54
CA SER A 100 -16.59 -4.29 -2.76
C SER A 100 -16.11 -5.63 -2.16
N ASP A 101 -15.60 -6.52 -3.02
CA ASP A 101 -15.13 -7.84 -2.59
C ASP A 101 -13.94 -7.74 -1.65
N THR A 102 -13.02 -6.81 -1.90
CA THR A 102 -11.85 -6.60 -1.03
C THR A 102 -12.27 -6.06 0.33
N LEU A 103 -13.14 -5.04 0.37
CA LEU A 103 -13.62 -4.42 1.60
C LEU A 103 -14.35 -5.43 2.49
N SER A 104 -15.17 -6.30 1.89
CA SER A 104 -15.91 -7.34 2.62
C SER A 104 -15.00 -8.32 3.38
N LYS A 105 -13.80 -8.61 2.85
CA LYS A 105 -12.80 -9.49 3.48
C LYS A 105 -11.94 -8.73 4.50
N VAL A 106 -11.70 -7.44 4.24
CA VAL A 106 -10.89 -6.59 5.10
C VAL A 106 -11.63 -6.25 6.41
N ILE A 107 -12.94 -5.97 6.32
CA ILE A 107 -13.77 -5.68 7.49
C ILE A 107 -14.08 -7.00 8.21
N GLN A 108 -13.60 -7.14 9.44
CA GLN A 108 -13.86 -8.31 10.28
C GLN A 108 -14.48 -7.94 11.62
N ARG A 109 -14.66 -6.64 11.91
CA ARG A 109 -15.32 -6.14 13.11
C ARG A 109 -16.27 -4.99 12.80
N ALA A 110 -17.28 -4.79 13.64
CA ALA A 110 -18.33 -3.81 13.42
C ALA A 110 -17.82 -2.35 13.43
N ASP A 111 -16.79 -2.05 14.23
CA ASP A 111 -16.17 -0.73 14.36
C ASP A 111 -15.42 -0.28 13.09
N GLU A 112 -14.95 -1.23 12.29
CA GLU A 112 -14.09 -0.97 11.12
C GLU A 112 -14.84 -0.31 9.96
N LEU A 113 -16.16 -0.46 9.90
CA LEU A 113 -17.00 0.27 8.94
C LEU A 113 -16.95 1.77 9.20
N ALA A 114 -17.19 2.18 10.45
CA ALA A 114 -17.16 3.60 10.81
C ALA A 114 -15.76 4.20 10.62
N GLU A 115 -14.72 3.41 10.93
CA GLU A 115 -13.34 3.80 10.70
C GLU A 115 -13.00 3.95 9.21
N PHE A 116 -13.44 3.01 8.37
CA PHE A 116 -13.26 3.12 6.93
C PHE A 116 -13.88 4.40 6.38
N LEU A 117 -15.11 4.71 6.81
CA LEU A 117 -15.79 5.94 6.44
C LEU A 117 -15.02 7.18 6.91
N ALA A 118 -14.51 7.18 8.14
CA ALA A 118 -13.68 8.28 8.64
C ALA A 118 -12.43 8.50 7.76
N ILE A 119 -11.73 7.43 7.36
CA ILE A 119 -10.54 7.50 6.48
C ILE A 119 -10.93 7.91 5.04
N TYR A 120 -12.11 7.49 4.57
CA TYR A 120 -12.62 7.83 3.24
C TYR A 120 -12.83 9.34 3.10
N TRP A 121 -13.41 9.96 4.12
CA TRP A 121 -13.69 11.40 4.16
C TRP A 121 -12.59 12.26 4.76
N SER A 122 -11.62 11.70 5.49
CA SER A 122 -10.42 12.44 5.89
C SER A 122 -9.70 12.91 4.61
N THR A 123 -9.58 14.22 4.48
CA THR A 123 -9.04 14.89 3.28
C THR A 123 -7.55 14.65 3.19
#